data_AF-A0AA95FFK8-F1
#
_entry.id   AF-A0AA95FFK8-F1
#
_cell.length_a   1.000
_cell.length_b   1.000
_cell.length_c   1.000
_cell.angle_alpha   90.00
_cell.angle_beta   90.00
_cell.angle_gamma   90.00
#
_symmetry.space_group_name_H-M   'P 1'
#
loop_
_entity.id
_entity.type
_entity.pdbx_description
1 polymer ?
#
loop_
_entity_poly.entity_id
_entity_poly.type
_entity_poly.pdbx_seq_one_letter_code
_entity_poly.pdbx_strand_id
1 'polypeptide(L)'
;MNIAAASGNSLVDDALSGLQTNSVYVSPEVAGAAKLQAALESTVPADGSIAVVVLPADAKLDNPYSTWVLDQITGSSGYKTVVIALDGDLQADSVAIDGDEAMRIANQNETAAGGDVQTALTETVQQISAEMPDAPSGGDGAAGLLVPGVIGGVVVVAVAVTAIGVLARRRRRAPVAIEGGMPPAIRARVDRLRELRVDYAGLPGHPVAAETATGIDALASHVEQLFARLGAKAGEHQSSLAEAEYSDKLARLVAALDRDYLLDLLTHPELWDAPDERIGEVREALTAVSTQIVDNIKQVNARKGLMFQVSLDSLIGRSELRDWERQFKSNSGE
;
A
#
# COMPACT_ATOMS: atom_id res chain seq x y z
N MET A 1 15.66 -27.19 21.50
CA MET A 1 15.99 -27.59 20.12
C MET A 1 14.68 -27.54 19.34
N ASN A 2 14.35 -26.35 18.82
CA ASN A 2 13.15 -26.16 18.01
C ASN A 2 13.49 -26.64 16.60
N ILE A 3 12.81 -27.68 16.14
CA ILE A 3 12.90 -28.11 14.75
C ILE A 3 12.03 -27.12 13.98
N ALA A 4 12.65 -26.15 13.31
CA ALA A 4 11.95 -25.28 12.37
C ALA A 4 11.33 -26.19 11.30
N ALA A 5 10.01 -26.07 11.09
CA ALA A 5 9.36 -26.72 9.97
C ALA A 5 9.95 -26.13 8.69
N ALA A 6 10.35 -26.99 7.74
CA ALA A 6 10.81 -26.53 6.43
C ALA A 6 9.72 -25.65 5.81
N SER A 7 10.08 -24.43 5.43
CA SER A 7 9.17 -23.44 4.84
C SER A 7 8.67 -23.87 3.46
N GLY A 8 9.28 -24.90 2.87
CA GLY A 8 9.03 -25.35 1.50
C GLY A 8 9.80 -24.52 0.47
N ASN A 9 10.56 -23.52 0.91
CA ASN A 9 11.45 -22.70 0.09
C ASN A 9 12.87 -22.73 0.68
N SER A 10 13.82 -23.33 -0.04
CA SER A 10 15.19 -23.51 0.45
C SER A 10 15.89 -22.18 0.76
N LEU A 11 15.57 -21.10 0.04
CA LEU A 11 16.16 -19.78 0.28
C LEU A 11 15.69 -19.17 1.60
N VAL A 12 14.44 -19.42 1.99
CA VAL A 12 13.89 -19.00 3.28
C VAL A 12 14.47 -19.85 4.40
N ASP A 13 14.59 -21.16 4.20
CA ASP A 13 15.20 -22.08 5.17
C ASP A 13 16.68 -21.72 5.43
N ASP A 14 17.44 -21.39 4.38
CA ASP A 14 18.83 -20.94 4.49
C ASP A 14 18.93 -19.60 5.24
N ALA A 15 18.04 -18.65 4.94
CA ALA A 15 17.98 -17.38 5.66
C ALA A 15 17.70 -17.58 7.15
N LEU A 16 16.71 -18.41 7.49
CA LEU A 16 16.38 -18.75 8.87
C LEU A 16 17.55 -19.44 9.59
N SER A 17 18.29 -20.32 8.91
CA SER A 17 19.49 -20.93 9.46
C SER A 17 20.59 -19.89 9.68
N GLY A 18 20.78 -18.94 8.76
CA GLY A 18 21.73 -17.84 8.92
C GLY A 18 21.40 -16.96 10.13
N LEU A 19 20.12 -16.62 10.28
CA LEU A 19 19.62 -15.79 11.38
C LEU A 19 19.75 -16.42 12.77
N GLN A 20 19.96 -17.74 12.87
CA GLN A 20 20.31 -18.38 14.15
C GLN A 20 21.71 -18.01 14.65
N THR A 21 22.57 -17.51 13.76
CA THR A 21 23.98 -17.21 14.07
C THR A 21 24.29 -15.71 14.03
N ASN A 22 23.66 -14.96 13.12
CA ASN A 22 23.90 -13.54 12.91
C ASN A 22 22.59 -12.80 12.63
N SER A 23 22.49 -11.54 13.03
CA SER A 23 21.33 -10.68 12.72
C SER A 23 21.27 -10.23 11.26
N VAL A 24 22.25 -10.59 10.45
CA VAL A 24 22.30 -10.28 9.01
C VAL A 24 22.49 -11.57 8.23
N TYR A 25 21.64 -11.78 7.24
CA TYR A 25 21.82 -12.82 6.24
C TYR A 25 21.74 -12.22 4.85
N VAL A 26 22.76 -12.45 4.03
CA VAL A 26 22.75 -12.11 2.60
C VAL A 26 22.98 -13.39 1.84
N SER A 27 22.03 -13.76 0.98
CA SER A 27 22.17 -14.96 0.17
C SER A 27 23.44 -14.88 -0.70
N PRO A 28 24.23 -15.97 -0.80
CA PRO A 28 25.42 -16.00 -1.64
C PRO A 28 25.13 -15.78 -3.12
N GLU A 29 23.87 -15.92 -3.55
CA GLU A 29 23.41 -15.70 -4.92
C GLU A 29 23.22 -14.21 -5.24
N VAL A 30 23.26 -13.32 -4.24
CA VAL A 30 23.19 -11.88 -4.44
C VAL A 30 24.54 -11.34 -4.92
N ALA A 31 24.51 -10.51 -5.96
CA ALA A 31 25.71 -9.86 -6.47
C ALA A 31 26.41 -9.02 -5.38
N GLY A 32 27.67 -9.33 -5.09
CA GLY A 32 28.42 -8.63 -4.05
C GLY A 32 28.05 -9.03 -2.61
N ALA A 33 27.38 -10.17 -2.40
CA ALA A 33 26.89 -10.64 -1.10
C ALA A 33 27.84 -10.41 0.08
N ALA A 34 29.10 -10.86 -0.04
CA ALA A 34 30.07 -10.74 1.06
C ALA A 34 30.36 -9.28 1.45
N LYS A 35 30.40 -8.36 0.47
CA LYS A 35 30.63 -6.93 0.74
C LYS A 35 29.39 -6.29 1.37
N LEU A 36 28.21 -6.63 0.86
CA LEU A 36 26.93 -6.12 1.38
C LEU A 36 26.70 -6.62 2.82
N GLN A 37 26.95 -7.90 3.09
CA GLN A 37 26.84 -8.47 4.43
C GLN A 37 27.75 -7.74 5.43
N ALA A 38 29.03 -7.57 5.10
CA ALA A 38 29.96 -6.86 5.97
C ALA A 38 29.55 -5.39 6.23
N ALA A 39 28.96 -4.71 5.25
CA ALA A 39 28.44 -3.36 5.42
C ALA A 39 27.22 -3.33 6.36
N LEU A 40 26.28 -4.26 6.19
CA LEU A 40 25.08 -4.35 7.02
C LEU A 40 25.39 -4.78 8.46
N GLU A 41 26.33 -5.70 8.67
CA GLU A 41 26.78 -6.12 10.00
C GLU A 41 27.36 -4.96 10.83
N SER A 42 27.93 -3.94 10.18
CA SER A 42 28.40 -2.73 10.85
C SER A 42 27.29 -1.73 11.22
N THR A 43 26.10 -1.89 10.65
CA THR A 43 24.96 -1.00 10.83
C THR A 43 23.89 -1.59 11.75
N VAL A 44 23.63 -2.89 11.64
CA VAL A 44 22.56 -3.57 12.39
C VAL A 44 22.93 -3.65 13.87
N PRO A 45 22.02 -3.24 14.78
CA PRO A 45 22.25 -3.35 16.21
C PRO A 45 22.59 -4.77 16.67
N ALA A 46 23.64 -4.91 17.48
CA ALA A 46 24.10 -6.20 18.01
C ALA A 46 23.23 -6.74 19.17
N ASP A 47 22.18 -6.02 19.57
CA ASP A 47 21.30 -6.37 20.68
C ASP A 47 20.22 -7.40 20.32
N GLY A 48 20.17 -7.83 19.04
CA GLY A 48 19.22 -8.82 18.55
C GLY A 48 17.80 -8.25 18.34
N SER A 49 17.64 -6.93 18.31
CA SER A 49 16.34 -6.29 18.08
C SER A 49 15.89 -6.38 16.61
N ILE A 50 16.83 -6.22 15.67
CA ILE A 50 16.58 -6.16 14.23
C ILE A 50 17.33 -7.29 13.52
N ALA A 51 16.65 -7.98 12.61
CA ALA A 51 17.27 -8.83 11.60
C ALA A 51 17.15 -8.22 10.19
N VAL A 52 18.20 -8.38 9.38
CA VAL A 52 18.20 -7.99 7.97
C VAL A 52 18.45 -9.21 7.08
N VAL A 53 17.59 -9.41 6.09
CA VAL A 53 17.70 -10.53 5.13
C VAL A 53 17.72 -10.01 3.71
N VAL A 54 18.70 -10.42 2.91
CA VAL A 54 18.78 -10.05 1.49
C VAL A 54 18.78 -11.32 0.65
N LEU A 55 17.82 -11.42 -0.26
CA LEU A 55 17.56 -12.61 -1.06
C LEU A 55 17.55 -12.26 -2.56
N PRO A 56 17.92 -13.21 -3.44
CA PRO A 56 17.88 -13.01 -4.89
C PRO A 56 16.44 -12.87 -5.39
N ALA A 57 16.28 -12.37 -6.63
CA ALA A 57 14.96 -12.20 -7.25
C ALA A 57 14.14 -13.50 -7.30
N ASP A 58 14.82 -14.64 -7.48
CA ASP A 58 14.20 -15.96 -7.55
C ASP A 58 13.51 -16.35 -6.24
N ALA A 59 13.87 -15.71 -5.11
CA ALA A 59 13.17 -15.90 -3.84
C ALA A 59 11.72 -15.38 -3.86
N LYS A 60 11.33 -14.55 -4.84
CA LYS A 60 9.94 -14.12 -5.06
C LYS A 60 9.12 -15.16 -5.83
N LEU A 61 9.76 -16.07 -6.55
CA LEU A 61 9.09 -17.02 -7.45
C LEU A 61 8.29 -18.05 -6.66
N ASP A 62 7.14 -18.43 -7.20
CA ASP A 62 6.24 -19.45 -6.66
C ASP A 62 5.72 -19.18 -5.23
N ASN A 63 5.89 -17.96 -4.73
CA ASN A 63 5.36 -17.56 -3.44
C ASN A 63 3.84 -17.35 -3.49
N PRO A 64 3.10 -17.78 -2.47
CA PRO A 64 1.65 -17.58 -2.41
C PRO A 64 1.22 -16.10 -2.45
N TYR A 65 2.07 -15.16 -2.00
CA TYR A 65 1.85 -13.70 -1.99
C TYR A 65 3.17 -12.94 -1.80
N SER A 66 3.18 -11.63 -2.07
CA SER A 66 4.38 -10.79 -2.15
C SER A 66 5.15 -10.63 -0.83
N THR A 67 4.47 -10.68 0.31
CA THR A 67 5.10 -10.63 1.65
C THR A 67 5.32 -12.01 2.27
N TRP A 68 5.11 -13.11 1.54
CA TRP A 68 5.17 -14.46 2.11
C TRP A 68 6.52 -14.75 2.75
N VAL A 69 7.61 -14.34 2.10
CA VAL A 69 8.97 -14.48 2.63
C VAL A 69 9.14 -13.70 3.94
N LEU A 70 8.66 -12.46 3.99
CA LEU A 70 8.68 -11.64 5.21
C LEU A 70 7.91 -12.34 6.33
N ASP A 71 6.68 -12.78 6.08
CA ASP A 71 5.85 -13.47 7.07
C ASP A 71 6.52 -14.75 7.60
N GLN A 72 7.14 -15.55 6.73
CA GLN A 72 7.84 -16.77 7.14
C GLN A 72 9.04 -16.44 8.03
N ILE A 73 9.83 -15.43 7.66
CA ILE A 73 11.02 -15.04 8.42
C ILE A 73 10.62 -14.39 9.74
N THR A 74 9.69 -13.45 9.76
CA THR A 74 9.18 -12.82 10.98
C THR A 74 8.55 -13.85 11.92
N GLY A 75 7.74 -14.77 11.39
CA GLY A 75 7.08 -15.81 12.18
C GLY A 75 8.04 -16.85 12.78
N SER A 76 9.24 -17.01 12.23
CA SER A 76 10.15 -18.12 12.57
C SER A 76 11.51 -17.69 13.13
N SER A 77 11.94 -16.44 12.94
CA SER A 77 13.29 -15.95 13.31
C SER A 77 13.42 -15.54 14.78
N GLY A 78 12.32 -15.15 15.44
CA GLY A 78 12.32 -14.70 16.83
C GLY A 78 12.82 -13.27 17.05
N TYR A 79 13.19 -12.55 15.99
CA TYR A 79 13.52 -11.13 16.04
C TYR A 79 12.26 -10.27 16.21
N LYS A 80 12.39 -9.13 16.88
CA LYS A 80 11.27 -8.20 17.04
C LYS A 80 10.98 -7.41 15.76
N THR A 81 12.01 -7.20 14.95
CA THR A 81 11.89 -6.50 13.68
C THR A 81 12.70 -7.24 12.62
N VAL A 82 12.08 -7.43 11.46
CA VAL A 82 12.72 -8.05 10.31
C VAL A 82 12.60 -7.09 9.14
N VAL A 83 13.73 -6.78 8.52
CA VAL A 83 13.81 -6.03 7.26
C VAL A 83 14.32 -6.98 6.19
N ILE A 84 13.62 -7.09 5.08
CA ILE A 84 14.07 -7.92 3.95
C ILE A 84 14.24 -7.08 2.69
N ALA A 85 15.19 -7.46 1.85
CA ALA A 85 15.31 -7.00 0.48
C ALA A 85 15.17 -8.18 -0.48
N LEU A 86 14.24 -8.07 -1.42
CA LEU A 86 13.95 -9.06 -2.45
C LEU A 86 14.01 -8.36 -3.81
N ASP A 87 14.98 -8.71 -4.65
CA ASP A 87 15.17 -8.07 -5.96
C ASP A 87 15.29 -6.53 -5.89
N GLY A 88 15.82 -6.02 -4.77
CA GLY A 88 15.92 -4.58 -4.52
C GLY A 88 14.69 -3.92 -3.91
N ASP A 89 13.54 -4.59 -3.87
CA ASP A 89 12.36 -4.13 -3.13
C ASP A 89 12.56 -4.41 -1.64
N LEU A 90 12.33 -3.41 -0.80
CA LEU A 90 12.41 -3.56 0.65
C LEU A 90 11.03 -3.85 1.24
N GLN A 91 11.01 -4.71 2.24
CA GLN A 91 9.83 -4.93 3.08
C GLN A 91 10.29 -5.01 4.53
N ALA A 92 9.45 -4.59 5.47
CA ALA A 92 9.78 -4.70 6.88
C ALA A 92 8.53 -4.97 7.71
N ASP A 93 8.68 -5.76 8.77
CA ASP A 93 7.65 -5.96 9.79
C ASP A 93 8.27 -5.88 11.17
N SER A 94 7.50 -5.41 12.14
CA SER A 94 7.96 -5.15 13.49
C SER A 94 6.85 -5.34 14.51
N VAL A 95 7.23 -5.91 15.66
CA VAL A 95 6.42 -5.91 16.88
C VAL A 95 6.98 -4.95 17.95
N ALA A 96 8.15 -4.34 17.70
CA ALA A 96 8.76 -3.34 18.59
C ALA A 96 8.25 -1.92 18.31
N ILE A 97 7.99 -1.63 17.04
CA ILE A 97 7.24 -0.46 16.56
C ILE A 97 5.98 -0.97 15.84
N ASP A 98 5.13 -0.06 15.41
CA ASP A 98 4.02 -0.41 14.54
C ASP A 98 4.54 -1.05 13.23
N GLY A 99 3.99 -2.20 12.85
CA GLY A 99 4.47 -2.96 11.69
C GLY A 99 4.29 -2.22 10.37
N ASP A 100 3.22 -1.41 10.25
CA ASP A 100 2.99 -0.57 9.07
C ASP A 100 3.94 0.62 9.05
N GLU A 101 4.32 1.14 10.21
CA GLU A 101 5.37 2.15 10.32
C GLU A 101 6.72 1.59 9.85
N ALA A 102 7.08 0.37 10.27
CA ALA A 102 8.29 -0.31 9.78
C ALA A 102 8.27 -0.48 8.25
N MET A 103 7.14 -0.95 7.70
CA MET A 103 6.96 -1.10 6.24
C MET A 103 7.02 0.25 5.51
N ARG A 104 6.41 1.30 6.08
CA ARG A 104 6.45 2.66 5.51
C ARG A 104 7.86 3.20 5.45
N ILE A 105 8.65 3.00 6.51
CA ILE A 105 10.07 3.41 6.56
C ILE A 105 10.87 2.69 5.46
N ALA A 106 10.68 1.38 5.32
CA ALA A 106 11.33 0.58 4.29
C ALA A 106 11.04 1.11 2.86
N ASN A 107 9.77 1.30 2.53
CA ASN A 107 9.34 1.78 1.21
C ASN A 107 9.85 3.21 0.91
N GLN A 108 9.87 4.08 1.92
CA GLN A 108 10.38 5.46 1.77
C GLN A 108 11.87 5.50 1.50
N ASN A 109 12.65 4.72 2.23
CA ASN A 109 14.10 4.69 2.07
C ASN A 109 14.52 3.97 0.80
N GLU A 110 13.79 2.93 0.37
CA GLU A 110 13.96 2.35 -0.96
C GLU A 110 13.77 3.40 -2.07
N THR A 111 12.67 4.15 -2.00
CA THR A 111 12.37 5.21 -2.98
C THR A 111 13.45 6.30 -2.96
N ALA A 112 13.88 6.73 -1.78
CA ALA A 112 14.89 7.77 -1.60
C ALA A 112 16.27 7.34 -2.10
N ALA A 113 16.64 6.06 -1.92
CA ALA A 113 17.91 5.50 -2.34
C ALA A 113 18.02 5.31 -3.86
N GLY A 114 16.93 5.45 -4.62
CA GLY A 114 16.95 5.45 -6.08
C GLY A 114 17.52 4.16 -6.69
N GLY A 115 17.29 3.02 -6.04
CA GLY A 115 17.76 1.69 -6.48
C GLY A 115 19.06 1.22 -5.82
N ASP A 116 19.69 1.99 -4.92
CA ASP A 116 20.82 1.51 -4.11
C ASP A 116 20.35 0.74 -2.86
N VAL A 117 20.30 -0.58 -2.97
CA VAL A 117 19.85 -1.49 -1.90
C VAL A 117 20.65 -1.35 -0.61
N GLN A 118 21.98 -1.11 -0.70
CA GLN A 118 22.79 -0.98 0.52
C GLN A 118 22.40 0.29 1.28
N THR A 119 22.24 1.40 0.57
CA THR A 119 21.80 2.68 1.16
C THR A 119 20.39 2.53 1.74
N ALA A 120 19.45 1.99 0.98
CA ALA A 120 18.07 1.78 1.42
C ALA A 120 17.98 0.95 2.72
N LEU A 121 18.71 -0.17 2.79
CA LEU A 121 18.71 -1.03 3.98
C LEU A 121 19.37 -0.35 5.18
N THR A 122 20.47 0.38 4.95
CA THR A 122 21.19 1.10 6.01
C THR A 122 20.29 2.17 6.64
N GLU A 123 19.63 2.99 5.81
CA GLU A 123 18.72 4.04 6.27
C GLU A 123 17.49 3.46 6.98
N THR A 124 16.93 2.36 6.45
CA THR A 124 15.79 1.65 7.05
C THR A 124 16.11 1.16 8.45
N VAL A 125 17.24 0.47 8.63
CA VAL A 125 17.68 -0.04 9.93
C VAL A 125 17.89 1.10 10.92
N GLN A 126 18.54 2.18 10.51
CA GLN A 126 18.82 3.32 11.38
C GLN A 126 17.55 4.03 11.84
N GLN A 127 16.60 4.25 10.92
CA GLN A 127 15.35 4.92 11.24
C GLN A 127 14.45 4.05 12.13
N ILE A 128 14.29 2.76 11.80
CA ILE A 128 13.54 1.83 12.65
C ILE A 128 14.18 1.76 14.04
N SER A 129 15.50 1.66 14.13
CA SER A 129 16.20 1.62 15.42
C SER A 129 15.98 2.89 16.24
N ALA A 130 15.84 4.06 15.61
CA ALA A 130 15.56 5.33 16.29
C ALA A 130 14.11 5.45 16.78
N GLU A 131 13.18 4.71 16.16
CA GLU A 131 11.76 4.70 16.53
C GLU A 131 11.42 3.61 17.57
N MET A 132 12.31 2.65 17.79
CA MET A 132 12.10 1.62 18.81
C MET A 132 11.98 2.25 20.21
N PRO A 133 11.01 1.81 21.02
CA PRO A 133 10.96 2.21 22.43
C PRO A 133 12.24 1.75 23.12
N ASP A 134 12.93 2.67 23.80
CA ASP A 134 13.98 2.30 24.73
C ASP A 134 13.42 1.26 25.71
N ALA A 135 14.10 0.12 25.84
CA ALA A 135 13.74 -0.86 26.87
C ALA A 135 13.67 -0.14 28.22
N PRO A 136 12.69 -0.45 29.10
CA PRO A 136 12.63 0.17 30.41
C PRO A 136 13.92 -0.17 31.16
N SER A 137 14.82 0.81 31.26
CA SER A 137 16.03 0.73 32.06
C SER A 137 15.59 0.67 33.52
N GLY A 138 15.45 -0.54 34.04
CA GLY A 138 15.35 -0.77 35.47
C GLY A 138 16.68 -0.39 36.12
N GLY A 139 16.69 0.66 36.94
CA GLY A 139 17.85 1.00 37.77
C GLY A 139 17.94 2.46 38.18
N ASP A 140 17.32 2.80 39.30
CA ASP A 140 17.75 3.72 40.36
C ASP A 140 18.61 4.96 40.03
N GLY A 141 18.03 6.13 40.35
CA GLY A 141 18.63 7.00 41.35
C GLY A 141 19.77 7.94 40.96
N ALA A 142 19.49 9.23 41.10
CA ALA A 142 20.41 10.33 41.42
C ALA A 142 21.24 10.98 40.29
N ALA A 143 20.86 12.25 40.04
CA ALA A 143 21.71 13.43 39.80
C ALA A 143 22.94 13.32 38.89
N GLY A 144 22.95 14.09 37.79
CA GLY A 144 24.20 14.35 37.05
C GLY A 144 24.04 15.16 35.78
N LEU A 145 24.33 16.45 35.88
CA LEU A 145 24.41 17.48 34.83
C LEU A 145 25.59 17.23 33.82
N LEU A 146 25.45 17.78 32.60
CA LEU A 146 26.48 18.21 31.59
C LEU A 146 26.86 17.31 30.36
N VAL A 147 26.17 17.52 29.22
CA VAL A 147 26.59 18.20 27.93
C VAL A 147 27.94 17.78 27.24
N PRO A 148 28.19 17.89 25.90
CA PRO A 148 27.39 17.80 24.63
C PRO A 148 28.02 16.89 23.53
N GLY A 149 27.32 16.68 22.40
CA GLY A 149 27.90 16.22 21.12
C GLY A 149 27.02 16.60 19.92
N VAL A 150 27.58 17.29 18.93
CA VAL A 150 26.92 17.97 17.79
C VAL A 150 27.18 17.20 16.49
N ILE A 151 26.29 17.40 15.50
CA ILE A 151 26.36 17.13 14.03
C ILE A 151 25.81 15.75 13.61
N GLY A 152 24.87 15.60 12.67
CA GLY A 152 24.19 16.54 11.76
C GLY A 152 22.90 15.86 11.26
N GLY A 153 21.81 16.58 11.04
CA GLY A 153 21.59 17.28 9.78
C GLY A 153 20.35 16.70 9.09
N VAL A 154 19.16 16.93 9.65
CA VAL A 154 17.89 16.71 8.94
C VAL A 154 17.19 18.05 8.81
N VAL A 155 17.03 18.47 7.56
CA VAL A 155 16.21 19.61 7.17
C VAL A 155 14.76 19.22 7.40
N VAL A 156 14.18 19.67 8.51
CA VAL A 156 12.72 19.65 8.70
C VAL A 156 12.15 20.75 7.82
N VAL A 157 11.68 20.38 6.62
CA VAL A 157 10.80 21.24 5.84
C VAL A 157 9.44 21.26 6.55
N ALA A 158 9.25 22.25 7.42
CA ALA A 158 7.95 22.63 7.92
C ALA A 158 7.17 23.34 6.81
N VAL A 159 6.14 22.70 6.25
CA VAL A 159 5.06 23.41 5.56
C VAL A 159 3.84 23.40 6.47
N ALA A 160 3.74 24.47 7.26
CA ALA A 160 2.49 24.91 7.84
C ALA A 160 1.75 25.77 6.79
N VAL A 161 0.50 25.42 6.48
CA VAL A 161 -0.48 26.38 5.96
C VAL A 161 -1.76 26.23 6.76
N THR A 162 -2.05 27.26 7.55
CA THR A 162 -3.32 27.48 8.24
C THR A 162 -4.12 28.60 7.58
N ALA A 163 -5.46 28.48 7.71
CA ALA A 163 -6.52 29.51 7.72
C ALA A 163 -7.18 29.91 6.37
N ILE A 164 -8.49 30.18 6.22
CA ILE A 164 -9.72 30.26 7.05
C ILE A 164 -10.92 30.40 6.07
N GLY A 165 -12.14 29.96 6.42
CA GLY A 165 -13.37 30.47 5.75
C GLY A 165 -14.71 29.83 6.15
N VAL A 166 -15.38 30.38 7.16
CA VAL A 166 -16.65 29.95 7.76
C VAL A 166 -17.88 30.50 7.01
N LEU A 167 -18.94 29.69 6.81
CA LEU A 167 -20.32 30.17 6.95
C LEU A 167 -21.34 29.06 7.33
N ALA A 168 -21.98 29.25 8.48
CA ALA A 168 -22.92 28.33 9.10
C ALA A 168 -24.36 28.47 8.58
N ARG A 169 -25.12 27.36 8.50
CA ARG A 169 -26.59 27.39 8.68
C ARG A 169 -27.17 26.12 9.32
N ARG A 170 -27.29 26.19 10.65
CA ARG A 170 -28.34 25.68 11.55
C ARG A 170 -29.18 24.44 11.14
N ARG A 171 -28.97 23.38 11.95
CA ARG A 171 -29.96 22.53 12.67
C ARG A 171 -30.98 21.73 11.84
N ARG A 172 -30.76 20.40 11.80
CA ARG A 172 -31.68 19.41 12.38
C ARG A 172 -30.86 18.31 13.09
N ARG A 173 -31.27 17.93 14.30
CA ARG A 173 -30.70 16.81 15.05
C ARG A 173 -31.37 15.50 14.63
N ALA A 174 -30.56 14.43 14.61
CA ALA A 174 -30.82 12.98 14.69
C ALA A 174 -30.37 12.18 13.43
N PRO A 175 -29.88 10.92 13.56
CA PRO A 175 -29.62 10.12 14.76
C PRO A 175 -28.11 9.92 15.04
N VAL A 176 -27.78 9.24 16.14
CA VAL A 176 -26.42 8.78 16.47
C VAL A 176 -25.86 8.00 15.28
N ALA A 177 -24.72 8.45 14.74
CA ALA A 177 -24.03 7.76 13.67
C ALA A 177 -23.56 6.40 14.19
N ILE A 178 -23.84 5.35 13.42
CA ILE A 178 -23.24 4.04 13.63
C ILE A 178 -21.74 4.23 13.36
N GLU A 179 -20.92 4.17 14.41
CA GLU A 179 -19.48 3.95 14.27
C GLU A 179 -19.29 2.69 13.41
N GLY A 180 -18.68 2.83 12.22
CA GLY A 180 -18.49 1.72 11.26
C GLY A 180 -19.08 1.91 9.85
N GLY A 181 -19.42 3.13 9.43
CA GLY A 181 -19.93 3.41 8.07
C GLY A 181 -18.83 3.62 7.00
N MET A 182 -19.19 3.44 5.72
CA MET A 182 -18.31 3.72 4.57
C MET A 182 -17.72 5.15 4.64
N PRO A 183 -16.40 5.34 4.41
CA PRO A 183 -15.77 6.65 4.46
C PRO A 183 -16.36 7.67 3.46
N PRO A 184 -16.35 8.99 3.78
CA PRO A 184 -16.94 10.01 2.91
C PRO A 184 -16.35 10.05 1.50
N ALA A 185 -15.03 9.88 1.35
CA ALA A 185 -14.36 9.90 0.05
C ALA A 185 -14.84 8.75 -0.85
N ILE A 186 -14.90 7.53 -0.30
CA ILE A 186 -15.41 6.34 -0.99
C ILE A 186 -16.88 6.53 -1.37
N ARG A 187 -17.70 7.06 -0.46
CA ARG A 187 -19.13 7.30 -0.72
C ARG A 187 -19.34 8.24 -1.90
N ALA A 188 -18.60 9.35 -1.95
CA ALA A 188 -18.67 10.28 -3.07
C ALA A 188 -18.34 9.61 -4.42
N ARG A 189 -17.35 8.69 -4.45
CA ARG A 189 -17.02 7.93 -5.66
C ARG A 189 -18.10 6.92 -6.04
N VAL A 190 -18.69 6.22 -5.06
CA VAL A 190 -19.80 5.28 -5.29
C VAL A 190 -21.04 6.01 -5.82
N ASP A 191 -21.38 7.18 -5.27
CA ASP A 191 -22.49 8.00 -5.76
C ASP A 191 -22.25 8.44 -7.21
N ARG A 192 -21.02 8.87 -7.53
CA ARG A 192 -20.65 9.22 -8.90
C ARG A 192 -20.73 8.03 -9.87
N LEU A 193 -20.29 6.84 -9.45
CA LEU A 193 -20.46 5.61 -10.23
C LEU A 193 -21.95 5.33 -10.52
N ARG A 194 -22.83 5.53 -9.54
CA ARG A 194 -24.29 5.35 -9.74
C ARG A 194 -24.88 6.33 -10.74
N GLU A 195 -24.44 7.58 -10.72
CA GLU A 195 -24.83 8.57 -11.74
C GLU A 195 -24.39 8.11 -13.13
N LEU A 196 -23.12 7.72 -13.28
CA LEU A 196 -22.59 7.22 -14.55
C LEU A 196 -23.35 5.98 -15.03
N ARG A 197 -23.70 5.06 -14.14
CA ARG A 197 -24.53 3.88 -14.48
C ARG A 197 -25.87 4.26 -15.13
N VAL A 198 -26.48 5.38 -14.71
CA VAL A 198 -27.71 5.89 -15.34
C VAL A 198 -27.41 6.42 -16.74
N ASP A 199 -26.31 7.18 -16.90
CA ASP A 199 -25.88 7.72 -18.19
C ASP A 199 -25.59 6.58 -19.21
N TYR A 200 -24.82 5.57 -18.82
CA TYR A 200 -24.53 4.40 -19.66
C TYR A 200 -25.77 3.57 -20.01
N ALA A 201 -26.64 3.32 -19.03
CA ALA A 201 -27.89 2.58 -19.26
C ALA A 201 -28.88 3.35 -20.15
N GLY A 202 -28.74 4.68 -20.21
CA GLY A 202 -29.54 5.56 -21.03
C GLY A 202 -29.09 5.64 -22.49
N LEU A 203 -27.94 5.08 -22.85
CA LEU A 203 -27.38 5.18 -24.20
C LEU A 203 -28.00 4.12 -25.15
N PRO A 204 -28.89 4.50 -26.08
CA PRO A 204 -29.64 3.54 -26.88
C PRO A 204 -28.77 2.93 -27.99
N GLY A 205 -28.87 1.62 -28.19
CA GLY A 205 -28.19 0.93 -29.29
C GLY A 205 -26.70 0.64 -29.08
N HIS A 206 -26.15 0.93 -27.89
CA HIS A 206 -24.76 0.63 -27.54
C HIS A 206 -24.66 -0.55 -26.56
N PRO A 207 -24.43 -1.80 -27.03
CA PRO A 207 -24.33 -2.97 -26.15
C PRO A 207 -23.19 -2.84 -25.13
N VAL A 208 -22.06 -2.25 -25.55
CA VAL A 208 -20.92 -1.97 -24.66
C VAL A 208 -21.30 -1.03 -23.52
N ALA A 209 -22.15 -0.03 -23.78
CA ALA A 209 -22.63 0.87 -22.75
C ALA A 209 -23.54 0.15 -21.74
N ALA A 210 -24.42 -0.73 -22.22
CA ALA A 210 -25.27 -1.55 -21.34
C ALA A 210 -24.44 -2.50 -20.46
N GLU A 211 -23.44 -3.17 -21.03
CA GLU A 211 -22.51 -4.02 -20.27
C GLU A 211 -21.70 -3.23 -19.24
N THR A 212 -21.24 -2.04 -19.62
CA THR A 212 -20.52 -1.12 -18.73
C THR A 212 -21.42 -0.67 -17.58
N ALA A 213 -22.69 -0.33 -17.84
CA ALA A 213 -23.66 0.01 -16.80
C ALA A 213 -23.85 -1.13 -15.79
N THR A 214 -23.92 -2.39 -16.25
CA THR A 214 -23.97 -3.56 -15.36
C THR A 214 -22.68 -3.71 -14.55
N GLY A 215 -21.51 -3.51 -15.16
CA GLY A 215 -20.22 -3.56 -14.47
C GLY A 215 -20.09 -2.50 -13.38
N ILE A 216 -20.55 -1.27 -13.65
CA ILE A 216 -20.56 -0.17 -12.69
C ILE A 216 -21.50 -0.46 -11.51
N ASP A 217 -22.70 -0.99 -11.78
CA ASP A 217 -23.66 -1.38 -10.74
C ASP A 217 -23.08 -2.45 -9.81
N ALA A 218 -22.44 -3.47 -10.38
CA ALA A 218 -21.76 -4.51 -9.63
C ALA A 218 -20.60 -3.95 -8.79
N LEU A 219 -19.75 -3.11 -9.38
CA LEU A 219 -18.63 -2.46 -8.66
C LEU A 219 -19.13 -1.66 -7.46
N ALA A 220 -20.12 -0.78 -7.65
CA ALA A 220 -20.71 0.03 -6.59
C ALA A 220 -21.26 -0.84 -5.45
N SER A 221 -21.98 -1.92 -5.79
CA SER A 221 -22.48 -2.88 -4.80
C SER A 221 -21.34 -3.58 -4.04
N HIS A 222 -20.28 -4.00 -4.73
CA HIS A 222 -19.14 -4.67 -4.10
C HIS A 222 -18.38 -3.73 -3.14
N VAL A 223 -18.16 -2.47 -3.52
CA VAL A 223 -17.52 -1.47 -2.62
C VAL A 223 -18.34 -1.30 -1.34
N GLU A 224 -19.65 -1.13 -1.44
CA GLU A 224 -20.53 -1.05 -0.26
C GLU A 224 -20.44 -2.28 0.62
N GLN A 225 -20.47 -3.44 -0.01
CA GLN A 225 -20.37 -4.72 0.67
C GLN A 225 -19.03 -4.92 1.39
N LEU A 226 -17.93 -4.45 0.81
CA LEU A 226 -16.60 -4.49 1.43
C LEU A 226 -16.55 -3.61 2.68
N PHE A 227 -16.88 -2.33 2.56
CA PHE A 227 -16.77 -1.39 3.68
C PHE A 227 -17.76 -1.70 4.81
N ALA A 228 -18.96 -2.19 4.50
CA ALA A 228 -19.88 -2.68 5.52
C ALA A 228 -19.31 -3.88 6.31
N ARG A 229 -18.54 -4.75 5.65
CA ARG A 229 -17.90 -5.91 6.32
C ARG A 229 -16.65 -5.52 7.07
N LEU A 230 -15.87 -4.57 6.56
CA LEU A 230 -14.72 -4.03 7.26
C LEU A 230 -15.16 -3.40 8.59
N GLY A 231 -16.18 -2.54 8.58
CA GLY A 231 -16.72 -1.96 9.81
C GLY A 231 -17.32 -2.96 10.80
N ALA A 232 -17.77 -4.13 10.33
CA ALA A 232 -18.38 -5.15 11.20
C ALA A 232 -17.41 -6.25 11.67
N LYS A 233 -16.34 -6.53 10.92
CA LYS A 233 -15.50 -7.73 11.10
C LYS A 233 -14.01 -7.45 11.15
N ALA A 234 -13.57 -6.28 10.70
CA ALA A 234 -12.17 -5.90 10.66
C ALA A 234 -11.89 -4.74 11.63
N GLY A 235 -10.62 -4.57 12.01
CA GLY A 235 -10.20 -3.41 12.81
C GLY A 235 -10.20 -2.13 11.99
N GLU A 236 -10.14 -0.98 12.67
CA GLU A 236 -10.04 0.35 12.06
C GLU A 236 -8.89 0.42 11.03
N HIS A 237 -7.79 -0.29 11.28
CA HIS A 237 -6.62 -0.37 10.39
C HIS A 237 -6.90 -0.96 9.00
N GLN A 238 -7.66 -2.05 8.92
CA GLN A 238 -8.00 -2.61 7.60
C GLN A 238 -9.01 -1.72 6.86
N SER A 239 -9.81 -0.95 7.60
CA SER A 239 -10.75 0.01 7.02
C SER A 239 -10.01 1.22 6.43
N SER A 240 -9.00 1.76 7.12
CA SER A 240 -8.16 2.86 6.63
C SER A 240 -7.27 2.43 5.46
N LEU A 241 -6.68 1.24 5.51
CA LEU A 241 -5.90 0.69 4.39
C LEU A 241 -6.78 0.51 3.14
N ALA A 242 -7.97 -0.06 3.29
CA ALA A 242 -8.92 -0.17 2.18
C ALA A 242 -9.35 1.20 1.64
N GLU A 243 -9.54 2.19 2.51
CA GLU A 243 -9.89 3.54 2.10
C GLU A 243 -8.79 4.16 1.24
N ALA A 244 -7.53 4.12 1.71
CA ALA A 244 -6.39 4.69 0.98
C ALA A 244 -6.25 4.05 -0.41
N GLU A 245 -6.30 2.72 -0.46
CA GLU A 245 -6.14 1.94 -1.69
C GLU A 245 -7.29 2.15 -2.68
N TYR A 246 -8.53 2.10 -2.22
CA TYR A 246 -9.68 2.19 -3.11
C TYR A 246 -10.05 3.64 -3.47
N SER A 247 -9.67 4.64 -2.68
CA SER A 247 -9.95 6.05 -3.00
C SER A 247 -9.32 6.46 -4.34
N ASP A 248 -8.03 6.18 -4.53
CA ASP A 248 -7.32 6.50 -5.77
C ASP A 248 -7.81 5.66 -6.95
N LYS A 249 -7.97 4.34 -6.76
CA LYS A 249 -8.45 3.43 -7.81
C LYS A 249 -9.85 3.79 -8.30
N LEU A 250 -10.77 4.10 -7.39
CA LEU A 250 -12.12 4.52 -7.74
C LEU A 250 -12.13 5.91 -8.38
N ALA A 251 -11.26 6.83 -7.95
CA ALA A 251 -11.14 8.14 -8.58
C ALA A 251 -10.72 8.02 -10.05
N ARG A 252 -9.70 7.20 -10.34
CA ARG A 252 -9.22 6.93 -11.71
C ARG A 252 -10.26 6.23 -12.56
N LEU A 253 -10.96 5.24 -12.00
CA LEU A 253 -12.06 4.55 -12.70
C LEU A 253 -13.21 5.50 -13.02
N VAL A 254 -13.62 6.35 -12.08
CA VAL A 254 -14.65 7.36 -12.31
C VAL A 254 -14.25 8.30 -13.44
N ALA A 255 -13.00 8.78 -13.43
CA ALA A 255 -12.43 9.59 -14.51
C ALA A 255 -12.50 8.89 -15.87
N ALA A 256 -12.03 7.64 -15.96
CA ALA A 256 -12.06 6.88 -17.20
C ALA A 256 -13.50 6.57 -17.67
N LEU A 257 -14.45 6.42 -16.75
CA LEU A 257 -15.85 6.15 -17.07
C LEU A 257 -16.66 7.42 -17.35
N ASP A 258 -16.10 8.61 -17.19
CA ASP A 258 -16.88 9.85 -17.28
C ASP A 258 -17.34 10.14 -18.72
N ARG A 259 -18.26 11.11 -18.83
CA ARG A 259 -18.82 11.69 -20.07
C ARG A 259 -17.74 12.09 -21.04
N ASP A 260 -16.66 12.66 -20.54
CA ASP A 260 -15.60 13.26 -21.33
C ASP A 260 -14.48 12.27 -21.74
N TYR A 261 -14.61 10.96 -21.38
CA TYR A 261 -13.69 9.91 -21.85
C TYR A 261 -14.43 8.72 -22.45
N LEU A 262 -14.76 7.68 -21.68
CA LEU A 262 -15.35 6.47 -22.27
C LEU A 262 -16.71 6.72 -22.90
N LEU A 263 -17.56 7.58 -22.32
CA LEU A 263 -18.85 7.92 -22.93
C LEU A 263 -18.67 8.67 -24.25
N ASP A 264 -17.79 9.69 -24.29
CA ASP A 264 -17.46 10.39 -25.53
C ASP A 264 -16.92 9.43 -26.59
N LEU A 265 -16.02 8.55 -26.18
CA LEU A 265 -15.41 7.55 -27.05
C LEU A 265 -16.43 6.53 -27.59
N LEU A 266 -17.47 6.19 -26.84
CA LEU A 266 -18.58 5.36 -27.30
C LEU A 266 -19.52 6.09 -28.27
N THR A 267 -19.70 7.40 -28.11
CA THR A 267 -20.61 8.21 -28.93
C THR A 267 -19.95 8.80 -30.18
N HIS A 268 -18.64 9.02 -30.13
CA HIS A 268 -17.83 9.71 -31.13
C HIS A 268 -16.51 8.97 -31.40
N PRO A 269 -16.52 7.65 -31.68
CA PRO A 269 -15.28 6.87 -31.83
C PRO A 269 -14.35 7.37 -32.92
N GLU A 270 -14.87 8.08 -33.92
CA GLU A 270 -14.10 8.70 -35.01
C GLU A 270 -13.17 9.84 -34.56
N LEU A 271 -13.41 10.41 -33.38
CA LEU A 271 -12.60 11.49 -32.82
C LEU A 271 -11.41 10.98 -31.99
N TRP A 272 -11.30 9.66 -31.81
CA TRP A 272 -10.31 9.03 -30.95
C TRP A 272 -9.40 8.10 -31.74
N ASP A 273 -8.13 8.09 -31.39
CA ASP A 273 -7.18 7.09 -31.88
C ASP A 273 -7.39 5.75 -31.17
N ALA A 274 -7.46 4.66 -31.93
CA ALA A 274 -7.63 3.29 -31.43
C ALA A 274 -8.81 3.13 -30.43
N PRO A 275 -10.05 3.51 -30.81
CA PRO A 275 -11.18 3.53 -29.88
C PRO A 275 -11.47 2.15 -29.30
N ASP A 276 -11.42 1.07 -30.10
CA ASP A 276 -11.69 -0.29 -29.62
C ASP A 276 -10.71 -0.75 -28.53
N GLU A 277 -9.42 -0.41 -28.67
CA GLU A 277 -8.38 -0.73 -27.69
C GLU A 277 -8.64 0.04 -26.39
N ARG A 278 -8.93 1.35 -26.49
CA ARG A 278 -9.26 2.21 -25.35
C ARG A 278 -10.50 1.73 -24.59
N ILE A 279 -11.56 1.33 -25.30
CA ILE A 279 -12.76 0.71 -24.72
C ILE A 279 -12.37 -0.56 -23.96
N GLY A 280 -11.56 -1.42 -24.58
CA GLY A 280 -11.08 -2.67 -23.99
C GLY A 280 -10.36 -2.43 -22.66
N GLU A 281 -9.41 -1.51 -22.64
CA GLU A 281 -8.61 -1.18 -21.45
C GLU A 281 -9.47 -0.68 -20.27
N VAL A 282 -10.41 0.25 -20.50
CA VAL A 282 -11.26 0.78 -19.42
C VAL A 282 -12.17 -0.33 -18.87
N ARG A 283 -12.68 -1.20 -19.74
CA ARG A 283 -13.52 -2.33 -19.34
C ARG A 283 -12.74 -3.38 -18.57
N GLU A 284 -11.52 -3.69 -19.01
CA GLU A 284 -10.63 -4.61 -18.31
C GLU A 284 -10.28 -4.07 -16.92
N ALA A 285 -9.97 -2.78 -16.80
CA ALA A 285 -9.74 -2.13 -15.52
C ALA A 285 -10.97 -2.20 -14.60
N LEU A 286 -12.18 -1.93 -15.12
CA LEU A 286 -13.43 -2.07 -14.37
C LEU A 286 -13.62 -3.50 -13.85
N THR A 287 -13.39 -4.50 -14.69
CA THR A 287 -13.48 -5.92 -14.31
C THR A 287 -12.42 -6.31 -13.29
N ALA A 288 -11.17 -5.87 -13.48
CA ALA A 288 -10.05 -6.18 -12.59
C ALA A 288 -10.29 -5.62 -11.18
N VAL A 289 -10.68 -4.35 -11.07
CA VAL A 289 -10.95 -3.72 -9.76
C VAL A 289 -12.17 -4.36 -9.09
N SER A 290 -13.24 -4.67 -9.84
CA SER A 290 -14.40 -5.37 -9.28
C SER A 290 -14.03 -6.76 -8.75
N THR A 291 -13.19 -7.51 -9.47
CA THR A 291 -12.70 -8.82 -9.04
C THR A 291 -11.86 -8.72 -7.76
N GLN A 292 -10.94 -7.77 -7.69
CA GLN A 292 -10.14 -7.53 -6.49
C GLN A 292 -11.02 -7.22 -5.27
N ILE A 293 -12.06 -6.39 -5.43
CA ILE A 293 -12.96 -6.07 -4.30
C ILE A 293 -13.69 -7.33 -3.82
N VAL A 294 -14.14 -8.19 -4.73
CA VAL A 294 -14.75 -9.48 -4.36
C VAL A 294 -13.79 -10.36 -3.59
N ASP A 295 -12.52 -10.43 -4.02
CA ASP A 295 -11.51 -11.21 -3.31
C ASP A 295 -11.17 -10.60 -1.94
N ASN A 296 -11.15 -9.28 -1.82
CA ASN A 296 -11.00 -8.58 -0.55
C ASN A 296 -12.19 -8.83 0.38
N ILE A 297 -13.41 -8.91 -0.14
CA ILE A 297 -14.58 -9.34 0.64
C ILE A 297 -14.38 -10.77 1.17
N LYS A 298 -13.88 -11.69 0.35
CA LYS A 298 -13.59 -13.07 0.79
C LYS A 298 -12.52 -13.08 1.88
N GLN A 299 -11.47 -12.26 1.74
CA GLN A 299 -10.40 -12.11 2.74
C GLN A 299 -10.95 -11.59 4.08
N VAL A 300 -11.75 -10.53 4.07
CA VAL A 300 -12.40 -9.99 5.28
C VAL A 300 -13.29 -11.05 5.95
N ASN A 301 -14.06 -11.81 5.17
CA ASN A 301 -14.88 -12.89 5.71
C ASN A 301 -14.05 -14.01 6.33
N ALA A 302 -12.88 -14.30 5.76
CA ALA A 302 -11.92 -15.25 6.28
C ALA A 302 -11.02 -14.68 7.40
N ARG A 303 -11.19 -13.40 7.78
CA ARG A 303 -10.36 -12.66 8.74
C ARG A 303 -8.88 -12.63 8.35
N LYS A 304 -8.61 -12.53 7.04
CA LYS A 304 -7.27 -12.39 6.47
C LYS A 304 -6.94 -10.92 6.21
N GLY A 305 -5.66 -10.63 6.04
CA GLY A 305 -5.18 -9.35 5.50
C GLY A 305 -5.81 -9.04 4.14
N LEU A 306 -6.05 -7.75 3.88
CA LEU A 306 -6.47 -7.29 2.56
C LEU A 306 -5.27 -7.31 1.60
N MET A 307 -5.48 -7.82 0.39
CA MET A 307 -4.49 -7.78 -0.68
C MET A 307 -4.93 -6.80 -1.78
N PHE A 308 -3.97 -6.10 -2.38
CA PHE A 308 -4.24 -5.16 -3.46
C PHE A 308 -3.27 -5.45 -4.61
N GLN A 309 -3.73 -6.19 -5.61
CA GLN A 309 -2.90 -6.70 -6.70
C GLN A 309 -3.13 -5.97 -8.03
N VAL A 310 -4.21 -5.19 -8.13
CA VAL A 310 -4.59 -4.45 -9.32
C VAL A 310 -3.97 -3.06 -9.25
N SER A 311 -3.00 -2.82 -10.13
CA SER A 311 -2.48 -1.50 -10.48
C SER A 311 -3.20 -0.99 -11.72
N LEU A 312 -3.58 0.29 -11.73
CA LEU A 312 -4.17 0.94 -12.91
C LEU A 312 -3.12 1.67 -13.76
N ASP A 313 -1.84 1.29 -13.65
CA ASP A 313 -0.74 1.97 -14.35
C ASP A 313 -0.85 1.92 -15.88
N SER A 314 -1.47 0.88 -16.44
CA SER A 314 -1.76 0.82 -17.88
C SER A 314 -2.77 1.88 -18.33
N LEU A 315 -3.77 2.21 -17.49
CA LEU A 315 -4.67 3.35 -17.75
C LEU A 315 -3.90 4.69 -17.69
N ILE A 316 -2.84 4.76 -16.87
CA ILE A 316 -2.04 5.96 -16.60
C ILE A 316 -0.93 6.18 -17.64
N GLY A 317 -0.48 5.13 -18.32
CA GLY A 317 0.65 5.13 -19.26
C GLY A 317 0.46 6.04 -20.48
N ARG A 318 -0.78 6.45 -20.80
CA ARG A 318 -1.03 7.52 -21.78
C ARG A 318 -1.00 8.86 -21.06
N SER A 319 0.02 9.68 -21.36
CA SER A 319 0.19 11.04 -20.85
C SER A 319 -1.09 11.88 -20.94
N GLU A 320 -1.94 11.59 -21.92
CA GLU A 320 -3.28 12.14 -22.12
C GLU A 320 -4.20 11.97 -20.92
N LEU A 321 -4.26 10.80 -20.27
CA LEU A 321 -5.13 10.59 -19.09
C LEU A 321 -4.62 11.38 -17.86
N ARG A 322 -3.29 11.52 -17.73
CA ARG A 322 -2.64 12.35 -16.69
C ARG A 322 -2.78 13.86 -16.94
N ASP A 323 -2.66 14.29 -18.19
CA ASP A 323 -2.88 15.69 -18.60
C ASP A 323 -4.37 16.06 -18.44
N TRP A 324 -5.26 15.12 -18.74
CA TRP A 324 -6.71 15.24 -18.56
C TRP A 324 -7.09 15.24 -17.07
N GLU A 325 -6.51 14.39 -16.21
CA GLU A 325 -6.69 14.43 -14.75
C GLU A 325 -6.22 15.78 -14.16
N ARG A 326 -5.14 16.36 -14.69
CA ARG A 326 -4.68 17.71 -14.32
C ARG A 326 -5.63 18.81 -14.76
N GLN A 327 -6.18 18.75 -15.97
CA GLN A 327 -7.18 19.71 -16.46
C GLN A 327 -8.51 19.60 -15.70
N PHE A 328 -8.89 18.39 -15.27
CA PHE A 328 -10.07 18.17 -14.44
C PHE A 328 -9.89 18.74 -13.03
N LYS A 329 -8.72 18.54 -12.41
CA LYS A 329 -8.38 19.19 -11.12
C LYS A 329 -8.37 20.72 -11.24
N SER A 330 -7.88 21.28 -12.35
CA SER A 330 -7.92 22.75 -12.55
C SER A 330 -9.31 23.30 -12.84
N ASN A 331 -10.21 22.52 -13.47
CA ASN A 331 -11.58 22.95 -13.79
C ASN A 331 -12.60 22.67 -12.67
N SER A 332 -12.29 21.75 -11.76
CA SER A 332 -13.17 21.38 -10.64
C SER A 332 -12.96 22.24 -9.37
N GLY A 333 -12.00 23.17 -9.39
CA GLY A 333 -11.83 24.16 -8.33
C GLY A 333 -11.35 23.59 -6.99
N GLU A 334 -10.25 22.82 -7.01
CA GLU A 334 -9.33 22.72 -5.86
C GLU A 334 -8.11 23.62 -6.07
#